data_AF-A0A6I4YHM6-F1
#
_entry.id   AF-A0A6I4YHM6-F1
#
_cell.length_a   1.000
_cell.length_b   1.000
_cell.length_c   1.000
_cell.angle_alpha   90.00
_cell.angle_beta   90.00
_cell.angle_gamma   90.00
#
_symmetry.space_group_name_H-M   'P 1'
#
loop_
_entity.id
_entity.type
_entity.pdbx_description
1 polymer ?
#
loop_
_entity_poly.entity_id
_entity_poly.type
_entity_poly.pdbx_seq_one_letter_code
_entity_poly.pdbx_strand_id
1 'polypeptide(L)'
;MIIIRATVPLSTGTVTLHAWSAAHVEAHLLDLLTFTVGLGAMREHWDDISEDDVDPNLWQRFERLLRASLRGQEPPVLLSWPDRLALLDAMWVLNDVDETEGKLTALVTRAKARQAKLTSLYQQRLQGPQTPPSTST
;
A
#
# COMPACT_ATOMS: atom_id res chain seq x y z
N MET A 1 8.72 -5.77 -21.01
CA MET A 1 9.22 -4.41 -21.22
C MET A 1 8.98 -3.65 -19.92
N ILE A 2 10.03 -3.21 -19.23
CA ILE A 2 9.86 -2.53 -17.92
C ILE A 2 9.57 -1.06 -18.18
N ILE A 3 8.38 -0.60 -17.81
CA ILE A 3 8.02 0.82 -17.90
C ILE A 3 8.61 1.51 -16.66
N ILE A 4 9.53 2.44 -16.86
CA ILE A 4 10.24 3.13 -15.76
C ILE A 4 9.76 4.58 -15.54
N ARG A 5 8.96 5.10 -16.46
CA ARG A 5 8.32 6.40 -16.39
C ARG A 5 7.02 6.43 -17.19
N ALA A 6 6.08 7.27 -16.77
CA ALA A 6 4.84 7.57 -17.49
C ALA A 6 4.63 9.08 -17.53
N THR A 7 4.25 9.63 -18.67
CA THR A 7 3.84 11.03 -18.79
C THR A 7 2.33 11.08 -18.84
N VAL A 8 1.75 11.76 -17.85
CA VAL A 8 0.30 11.86 -17.66
C VAL A 8 -0.15 13.27 -18.08
N PRO A 9 -1.03 13.39 -19.08
CA PRO A 9 -1.69 14.65 -19.37
C PRO A 9 -2.74 14.95 -18.29
N LEU A 10 -2.65 16.14 -17.72
CA LEU A 10 -3.59 16.69 -16.76
C LEU A 10 -4.28 17.91 -17.38
N SER A 11 -5.40 18.33 -16.80
CA SER A 11 -6.11 19.55 -17.22
C SER A 11 -5.25 20.82 -17.17
N THR A 12 -4.24 20.84 -16.30
CA THR A 12 -3.34 21.99 -16.08
C THR A 12 -1.96 21.85 -16.74
N GLY A 13 -1.67 20.72 -17.38
CA GLY A 13 -0.35 20.49 -17.98
C GLY A 13 -0.01 19.01 -18.11
N THR A 14 1.28 18.69 -18.04
CA THR A 14 1.74 17.29 -18.06
C THR A 14 2.65 17.02 -16.88
N VAL A 15 2.52 15.83 -16.29
CA VAL A 15 3.35 15.36 -15.20
C VAL A 15 4.07 14.10 -15.63
N THR A 16 5.36 13.99 -15.30
CA THR A 16 6.11 12.76 -15.52
C THR A 16 6.28 12.03 -14.18
N LEU A 17 5.69 10.85 -14.11
CA LEU A 17 5.82 9.92 -12.99
C LEU A 17 6.95 8.93 -13.28
N HIS A 18 7.62 8.49 -12.22
CA HIS A 18 8.66 7.49 -12.27
C HIS A 18 8.28 6.27 -11.44
N ALA A 19 8.69 5.09 -11.92
CA ALA A 19 8.58 3.87 -11.15
C ALA A 19 9.43 3.98 -9.87
N TRP A 20 8.89 3.45 -8.77
CA TRP A 20 9.54 3.43 -7.47
C TRP A 20 10.72 2.47 -7.47
N SER A 21 11.82 2.90 -6.87
CA SER A 21 12.90 1.97 -6.55
C SER A 21 12.49 1.08 -5.38
N ALA A 22 13.16 -0.07 -5.22
CA ALA A 22 12.94 -0.95 -4.06
C ALA A 22 13.00 -0.21 -2.72
N ALA A 23 13.91 0.76 -2.57
CA ALA A 23 14.02 1.58 -1.38
C ALA A 23 12.78 2.46 -1.12
N HIS A 24 12.14 3.00 -2.16
CA HIS A 24 10.89 3.76 -2.02
C HIS A 24 9.72 2.83 -1.68
N VAL A 25 9.66 1.65 -2.29
CA VAL A 25 8.63 0.64 -1.98
C VAL A 25 8.70 0.22 -0.51
N GLU A 26 9.91 0.01 0.02
CA GLU A 26 10.10 -0.32 1.44
C GLU A 26 9.72 0.84 2.35
N ALA A 27 10.13 2.08 2.03
CA ALA A 27 9.83 3.27 2.83
C ALA A 27 8.33 3.59 2.89
N HIS A 28 7.58 3.26 1.84
CA HIS A 28 6.15 3.55 1.71
C HIS A 28 5.27 2.30 1.83
N LEU A 29 5.79 1.18 2.32
CA LEU A 29 5.09 -0.12 2.32
C LEU A 29 3.69 -0.08 2.96
N LEU A 30 3.52 0.68 4.05
CA LEU A 30 2.22 0.85 4.71
C LEU A 30 1.26 1.70 3.86
N ASP A 31 1.78 2.75 3.24
CA ASP A 31 0.99 3.59 2.34
C ASP A 31 0.55 2.78 1.12
N LEU A 32 1.44 1.96 0.55
CA LEU A 32 1.14 1.02 -0.53
C LEU A 32 0.09 0.00 -0.11
N LEU A 33 0.20 -0.62 1.07
CA LEU A 33 -0.82 -1.53 1.62
C LEU A 33 -2.21 -0.91 1.62
N THR A 34 -2.32 0.26 2.23
CA THR A 34 -3.59 0.95 2.37
C THR A 34 -4.09 1.46 1.03
N PHE A 35 -3.19 1.92 0.16
CA PHE A 35 -3.48 2.40 -1.17
C PHE A 35 -4.00 1.27 -2.07
N THR A 36 -3.34 0.10 -2.11
CA THR A 36 -3.77 -1.05 -2.91
C THR A 36 -5.12 -1.60 -2.44
N VAL A 37 -5.30 -1.79 -1.13
CA VAL A 37 -6.57 -2.31 -0.59
C VAL A 37 -7.71 -1.32 -0.74
N GLY A 38 -7.46 -0.03 -0.47
CA GLY A 38 -8.47 1.02 -0.55
C GLY A 38 -8.87 1.31 -2.00
N LEU A 39 -7.89 1.53 -2.88
CA LEU A 39 -8.16 1.93 -4.26
C LEU A 39 -8.38 0.77 -5.21
N GLY A 40 -7.90 -0.44 -4.92
CA GLY A 40 -8.20 -1.62 -5.74
C GLY A 40 -9.70 -1.86 -5.84
N ALA A 41 -10.41 -1.74 -4.71
CA ALA A 41 -11.87 -1.81 -4.68
C ALA A 41 -12.55 -0.62 -5.37
N MET A 42 -11.93 0.56 -5.31
CA MET A 42 -12.48 1.77 -5.95
C MET A 42 -12.25 1.79 -7.45
N ARG A 43 -11.18 1.16 -7.95
CA ARG A 43 -10.81 1.12 -9.37
C ARG A 43 -11.88 0.47 -10.24
N GLU A 44 -12.53 -0.57 -9.72
CA GLU A 44 -13.64 -1.24 -10.41
C GLU A 44 -14.88 -0.34 -10.57
N HIS A 45 -14.95 0.74 -9.78
CA HIS A 45 -16.09 1.66 -9.70
C HIS A 45 -15.67 3.13 -9.79
N TRP A 46 -14.54 3.44 -10.46
CA TRP A 46 -13.95 4.78 -10.43
C TRP A 46 -14.90 5.86 -10.93
N ASP A 47 -15.71 5.53 -11.93
CA ASP A 47 -16.69 6.43 -12.54
C ASP A 47 -17.89 6.74 -11.62
N ASP A 48 -18.12 5.91 -10.60
CA ASP A 48 -19.25 6.02 -9.66
C ASP A 48 -18.86 6.69 -8.34
N ILE A 49 -17.56 6.97 -8.13
CA ILE A 49 -17.03 7.48 -6.86
C ILE A 49 -16.77 8.98 -6.95
N SER A 50 -17.27 9.73 -5.97
CA SER A 50 -16.99 11.15 -5.80
C SER A 50 -15.86 11.40 -4.80
N GLU A 51 -15.30 12.61 -4.80
CA GLU A 51 -14.25 13.01 -3.85
C GLU A 51 -14.68 12.85 -2.38
N ASP A 52 -15.97 13.06 -2.09
CA ASP A 52 -16.55 13.00 -0.75
C ASP A 52 -16.68 11.56 -0.21
N ASP A 53 -16.64 10.56 -1.10
CA ASP A 53 -16.74 9.15 -0.73
C ASP A 53 -15.41 8.56 -0.25
N VAL A 54 -14.32 9.34 -0.33
CA VAL A 54 -12.97 8.85 -0.05
C VAL A 54 -12.50 9.28 1.33
N ASP A 55 -11.97 8.32 2.10
CA ASP A 55 -11.35 8.59 3.40
C ASP A 55 -10.26 9.68 3.25
N PRO A 56 -10.34 10.80 3.98
CA PRO A 56 -9.33 11.85 3.94
C PRO A 56 -7.90 11.37 4.21
N ASN A 57 -7.73 10.31 5.00
CA ASN A 57 -6.43 9.71 5.26
C ASN A 57 -5.83 9.02 4.02
N LEU A 58 -6.68 8.57 3.08
CA LEU A 58 -6.23 7.99 1.81
C LEU A 58 -5.62 9.08 0.92
N TRP A 59 -6.09 10.32 0.99
CA TRP A 59 -5.48 11.45 0.26
C TRP A 59 -4.10 11.83 0.73
N GLN A 60 -3.87 11.85 2.04
CA GLN A 60 -2.52 12.09 2.54
C GLN A 60 -1.53 11.00 2.09
N ARG A 61 -2.01 9.76 1.95
CA ARG A 61 -1.21 8.63 1.43
C ARG A 61 -0.94 8.78 -0.06
N PHE A 62 -1.97 9.09 -0.83
CA PHE A 62 -1.85 9.41 -2.25
C PHE A 62 -0.81 10.51 -2.50
N GLU A 63 -0.86 11.63 -1.76
CA GLU A 63 0.09 12.71 -1.93
C GLU A 63 1.55 12.28 -1.65
N ARG A 64 1.76 11.45 -0.62
CA ARG A 64 3.10 10.92 -0.31
C ARG A 64 3.62 10.03 -1.44
N LEU A 65 2.76 9.16 -1.98
CA LEU A 65 3.10 8.27 -3.09
C LEU A 65 3.34 9.04 -4.39
N LEU A 66 2.52 10.06 -4.67
CA LEU A 66 2.70 10.96 -5.80
C LEU A 66 4.05 11.68 -5.71
N ARG A 67 4.40 12.25 -4.55
CA ARG A 67 5.70 12.89 -4.34
C ARG A 67 6.86 11.91 -4.55
N ALA A 68 6.72 10.66 -4.11
CA ALA A 68 7.72 9.63 -4.36
C ALA A 68 7.88 9.33 -5.87
N SER A 69 6.78 9.36 -6.63
CA SER A 69 6.81 9.20 -8.10
C SER A 69 7.35 10.40 -8.85
N LEU A 70 7.35 11.60 -8.26
CA LEU A 70 7.80 12.85 -8.91
C LEU A 70 9.31 13.08 -8.85
N ARG A 71 10.08 12.27 -8.11
CA ARG A 71 11.56 12.38 -7.97
C ARG A 71 12.06 13.81 -7.69
N GLY A 72 11.36 14.54 -6.82
CA GLY A 72 11.73 15.90 -6.42
C GLY A 72 11.15 17.01 -7.30
N GLN A 73 10.34 16.69 -8.32
CA GLN A 73 9.45 17.68 -8.94
C GLN A 73 8.33 18.07 -7.97
N GLU A 74 7.90 19.33 -8.05
CA GLU A 74 6.76 19.78 -7.27
C GLU A 74 5.46 19.13 -7.77
N PRO A 75 4.57 18.70 -6.86
CA PRO A 75 3.26 18.22 -7.25
C PRO A 75 2.42 19.36 -7.83
N PRO A 76 1.53 19.08 -8.79
CA PRO A 76 0.57 20.08 -9.25
C PRO A 76 -0.28 20.58 -8.08
N VAL A 77 -0.40 21.90 -7.95
CA VAL A 77 -1.05 22.55 -6.79
C VAL A 77 -2.58 22.38 -6.83
N LEU A 78 -3.16 22.28 -8.03
CA LEU A 78 -4.60 22.17 -8.24
C LEU A 78 -4.87 20.95 -9.13
N LEU A 79 -5.28 19.86 -8.49
CA LEU A 79 -5.69 18.63 -9.17
C LEU A 79 -7.21 18.51 -9.10
N SER A 80 -7.84 18.54 -10.27
CA SER A 80 -9.25 18.16 -10.40
C SER A 80 -9.44 16.69 -10.06
N TRP A 81 -10.68 16.29 -9.74
CA TRP A 81 -11.00 14.89 -9.49
C TRP A 81 -10.52 13.96 -10.62
N PRO A 82 -10.83 14.23 -11.91
CA PRO A 82 -10.31 13.45 -13.03
C PRO A 82 -8.77 13.38 -13.10
N ASP A 83 -8.07 14.48 -12.80
CA ASP A 83 -6.60 14.49 -12.81
C ASP A 83 -6.01 13.60 -11.71
N ARG A 84 -6.65 13.58 -10.53
CA ARG A 84 -6.26 12.67 -9.44
C ARG A 84 -6.43 11.22 -9.87
N LEU A 85 -7.56 10.88 -10.49
CA LEU A 85 -7.81 9.52 -11.00
C LEU A 85 -6.79 9.12 -12.08
N ALA A 86 -6.46 10.02 -13.00
CA ALA A 86 -5.46 9.78 -14.04
C ALA A 86 -4.05 9.52 -13.45
N LEU A 87 -3.66 10.29 -12.43
CA LEU A 87 -2.39 10.08 -11.72
C LEU A 87 -2.39 8.76 -10.93
N LEU A 88 -3.52 8.41 -10.30
CA LEU A 88 -3.69 7.16 -9.58
C LEU A 88 -3.52 5.94 -10.50
N ASP A 89 -4.22 5.90 -11.63
CA ASP A 89 -4.11 4.81 -12.59
C ASP A 89 -2.69 4.72 -13.17
N ALA A 90 -2.07 5.85 -13.51
CA ALA A 90 -0.70 5.87 -13.99
C ALA A 90 0.30 5.33 -12.95
N MET A 91 0.16 5.69 -11.67
CA MET A 91 0.99 5.12 -10.60
C MET A 91 0.73 3.63 -10.40
N TRP A 92 -0.52 3.17 -10.54
CA TRP A 92 -0.88 1.76 -10.43
C TRP A 92 -0.18 0.92 -11.49
N VAL A 93 -0.29 1.34 -12.75
CA VAL A 93 0.31 0.66 -13.91
C VAL A 93 1.84 0.72 -13.85
N LEU A 94 2.40 1.88 -13.48
CA LEU A 94 3.84 2.10 -13.51
C LEU A 94 4.60 1.30 -12.45
N ASN A 95 3.95 0.96 -11.34
CA ASN A 95 4.59 0.28 -10.22
C ASN A 95 4.20 -1.19 -10.06
N ASP A 96 3.46 -1.74 -11.04
CA ASP A 96 2.90 -3.10 -10.99
C ASP A 96 2.38 -3.44 -9.58
N VAL A 97 1.41 -2.62 -9.16
CA VAL A 97 0.89 -2.67 -7.80
C VAL A 97 0.28 -4.04 -7.49
N ASP A 98 -0.20 -4.78 -8.50
CA ASP A 98 -0.72 -6.14 -8.38
C ASP A 98 0.40 -7.14 -8.03
N GLU A 99 1.58 -7.05 -8.69
CA GLU A 99 2.75 -7.84 -8.29
C GLU A 99 3.24 -7.47 -6.88
N THR A 100 3.12 -6.19 -6.53
CA THR A 100 3.46 -5.69 -5.19
C THR A 100 2.49 -6.22 -4.14
N GLU A 101 1.18 -6.28 -4.43
CA GLU A 101 0.13 -6.82 -3.57
C GLU A 101 0.40 -8.27 -3.17
N GLY A 102 0.87 -9.10 -4.11
CA GLY A 102 1.26 -10.47 -3.83
C GLY A 102 2.41 -10.56 -2.81
N LYS A 103 3.45 -9.72 -2.98
CA LYS A 103 4.59 -9.65 -2.05
C LYS A 103 4.16 -9.12 -0.67
N LEU A 104 3.25 -8.16 -0.67
CA LEU A 104 2.69 -7.50 0.50
C LEU A 104 1.83 -8.45 1.33
N THR A 105 0.95 -9.20 0.67
CA THR A 105 0.12 -10.25 1.27
C THR A 105 0.98 -11.35 1.90
N ALA A 106 2.05 -11.74 1.22
CA ALA A 106 3.02 -12.70 1.75
C ALA A 106 3.73 -12.16 3.00
N LEU A 107 4.11 -10.88 3.02
CA LEU A 107 4.71 -10.21 4.19
C LEU A 107 3.74 -10.12 5.36
N VAL A 108 2.49 -9.70 5.13
CA VAL A 108 1.44 -9.64 6.17
C VAL A 108 1.17 -11.02 6.74
N THR A 109 1.09 -12.05 5.89
CA THR A 109 0.90 -13.45 6.33
C THR A 109 2.05 -13.90 7.21
N ARG A 110 3.30 -13.61 6.82
CA ARG A 110 4.49 -13.92 7.64
C ARG A 110 4.51 -13.16 8.96
N ALA A 111 4.12 -11.88 8.95
CA ALA A 111 4.04 -11.05 10.14
C ALA A 111 2.99 -11.59 11.14
N LYS A 112 1.78 -11.91 10.65
CA LYS A 112 0.71 -12.54 11.44
C LYS A 112 1.16 -13.89 12.02
N ALA A 113 1.83 -14.73 11.22
CA ALA A 113 2.35 -16.02 11.69
C ALA A 113 3.41 -15.85 12.79
N ARG A 114 4.30 -14.86 12.65
CA ARG A 114 5.32 -14.55 13.66
C ARG A 114 4.69 -13.98 14.94
N GLN A 115 3.67 -13.12 14.81
CA GLN A 115 2.90 -12.62 15.94
C GLN A 115 2.18 -13.75 16.68
N ALA A 116 1.48 -14.63 15.97
CA ALA A 116 0.80 -15.78 16.56
C ALA A 116 1.78 -16.71 17.31
N LYS A 117 2.97 -16.95 16.74
CA LYS A 117 4.04 -17.72 17.39
C LYS A 117 4.55 -17.05 18.66
N LEU A 118 4.70 -15.72 18.66
CA LEU A 118 5.08 -14.99 19.87
C LEU A 118 3.97 -15.07 20.92
N THR A 119 2.72 -14.86 20.55
CA THR A 119 1.56 -15.00 21.46
C THR A 119 1.49 -16.40 22.06
N SER A 120 1.69 -17.46 21.26
CA SER A 120 1.69 -18.84 21.77
C SER A 120 2.86 -19.11 22.71
N LEU A 121 4.05 -18.58 22.44
CA LEU A 121 5.20 -18.70 23.33
C LEU A 121 5.00 -17.95 24.66
N TYR A 122 4.39 -16.77 24.61
CA TYR A 122 4.00 -16.01 25.80
C TYR A 122 2.95 -16.76 26.62
N GLN A 123 1.93 -17.33 25.97
CA GLN A 123 0.90 -18.15 26.63
C GLN A 123 1.50 -19.43 27.25
N GLN A 124 2.42 -20.11 26.56
CA GLN A 124 3.12 -21.27 27.11
C GLN A 124 4.00 -20.90 28.31
N ARG A 125 4.68 -19.74 28.29
CA ARG A 125 5.43 -19.26 29.46
C ARG A 125 4.52 -18.91 30.64
N LEU A 126 3.34 -18.36 30.37
CA LEU A 126 2.36 -18.01 31.41
C LEU A 126 1.66 -19.24 32.00
N GLN A 127 1.54 -20.33 31.25
CA GLN A 127 0.94 -21.58 31.73
C GLN A 127 1.88 -22.46 32.56
N GLY A 128 3.17 -22.13 32.65
CA GLY A 128 4.17 -22.88 33.41
C GLY A 128 4.41 -24.32 32.88
N PRO A 129 5.48 -25.01 33.31
CA PRO A 129 5.64 -26.42 32.98
C PRO A 129 4.50 -27.20 33.63
N GLN A 130 3.64 -27.84 32.83
CA GLN A 130 2.68 -28.81 33.36
C GLN A 130 3.48 -29.92 34.06
N THR A 131 3.38 -29.97 35.38
CA THR A 131 3.87 -31.10 36.17
C THR A 131 3.20 -32.36 35.62
N PRO A 132 3.98 -33.42 35.30
CA PRO A 132 3.39 -34.66 34.84
C PRO A 132 2.46 -35.21 35.93
N PRO A 133 1.34 -35.86 35.57
CA PRO A 133 0.47 -36.47 36.56
C PRO A 133 1.28 -37.51 37.33
N SER A 134 1.38 -37.34 38.65
CA SER A 134 1.93 -38.37 39.54
C SER A 134 1.06 -39.61 39.44
N THR A 135 1.46 -40.56 38.61
CA THR A 135 0.96 -41.93 38.66
C THR A 135 1.62 -42.64 39.84
N SER A 136 0.81 -42.82 40.88
CA SER A 136 0.69 -44.02 41.73
C SER A 136 1.90 -44.44 42.58
N THR A 137 1.68 -44.56 43.90
CA THR A 137 1.30 -45.86 44.51
C THR A 137 0.60 -45.66 45.84
#